data_AF-A0A376RSF6-F1
#
_entry.id   AF-A0A376RSF6-F1
#
_cell.length_a   1.000
_cell.length_b   1.000
_cell.length_c   1.000
_cell.angle_alpha   90.00
_cell.angle_beta   90.00
_cell.angle_gamma   90.00
#
_symmetry.space_group_name_H-M   'P 1'
#
loop_
_entity.id
_entity.type
_entity.pdbx_description
1 polymer ?
#
loop_
_entity_poly.entity_id
_entity_poly.type
_entity_poly.pdbx_seq_one_letter_code
_entity_poly.pdbx_strand_id
1 'polypeptide(L)'
;MGLANGIVYISEDRKRDGLVLGMSVKENMSLTALRYFSRAGGSLKHADEQQAVSDFIRLFNVKTPSMEQAIGLLSGGNQQKVAIARGLMTRPKVLILDEPTRGVDVGAKKRSIN
;
A
#
# COMPACT_ATOMS: atom_id res chain seq x y z
N MET A 1 -12.36 -1.46 -0.89
CA MET A 1 -11.08 -2.00 -0.41
C MET A 1 -11.26 -2.55 1.00
N GLY A 2 -11.56 -3.84 1.10
CA GLY A 2 -11.86 -4.57 2.35
C GLY A 2 -13.25 -5.19 2.32
N LEU A 3 -13.33 -6.49 2.03
CA LEU A 3 -14.54 -7.29 2.33
C LEU A 3 -14.44 -7.72 3.79
N ALA A 4 -15.58 -7.78 4.50
CA ALA A 4 -15.70 -7.88 5.96
C ALA A 4 -15.03 -9.09 6.66
N ASN A 5 -14.23 -9.91 5.96
CA ASN A 5 -13.63 -11.15 6.46
C ASN A 5 -12.09 -11.19 6.37
N GLY A 6 -11.43 -10.03 6.29
CA GLY A 6 -9.96 -9.96 6.15
C GLY A 6 -9.48 -10.29 4.73
N ILE A 7 -10.34 -10.05 3.74
CA ILE A 7 -10.04 -10.20 2.32
C ILE A 7 -9.88 -8.81 1.71
N VAL A 8 -8.78 -8.61 0.99
CA VAL A 8 -8.54 -7.41 0.19
C VAL A 8 -8.53 -7.80 -1.28
N TYR A 9 -9.21 -7.00 -2.10
CA TYR A 9 -9.31 -7.13 -3.55
C TYR A 9 -8.77 -5.87 -4.19
N ILE A 10 -7.88 -6.02 -5.17
CA ILE A 10 -7.29 -4.93 -5.96
C ILE A 10 -7.53 -5.23 -7.44
N SER A 11 -8.12 -4.28 -8.15
CA SER A 11 -8.44 -4.38 -9.58
C SER A 11 -7.34 -3.80 -10.46
N GLU A 12 -7.47 -3.87 -11.79
CA GLU A 12 -6.54 -3.23 -12.74
C GLU A 12 -6.71 -1.70 -12.80
N ASP A 13 -7.92 -1.21 -12.53
CA ASP A 13 -8.22 0.21 -12.67
C ASP A 13 -7.72 1.00 -11.45
N ARG A 14 -6.54 1.57 -11.60
CA ARG A 14 -5.88 2.47 -10.63
C ARG A 14 -6.76 3.62 -10.11
N LYS A 15 -7.78 4.05 -10.87
CA LYS A 15 -8.76 5.05 -10.41
C LYS A 15 -9.84 4.42 -9.53
N ARG A 16 -10.18 3.16 -9.77
CA ARG A 16 -11.13 2.37 -8.96
C ARG A 16 -10.50 1.77 -7.71
N ASP A 17 -9.18 1.52 -7.69
CA ASP A 17 -8.46 1.03 -6.51
C ASP A 17 -8.32 2.06 -5.38
N GLY A 18 -8.87 3.25 -5.57
CA GLY A 18 -9.02 4.27 -4.54
C GLY A 18 -7.72 5.01 -4.21
N LEU A 19 -6.71 4.98 -5.09
CA LEU A 19 -5.56 5.87 -4.94
C LEU A 19 -6.04 7.32 -4.98
N VAL A 20 -5.58 8.12 -4.03
CA VAL A 20 -5.89 9.54 -3.95
C VAL A 20 -4.72 10.28 -4.57
N LEU A 21 -4.85 10.64 -5.85
CA LEU A 21 -3.73 11.08 -6.69
C LEU A 21 -3.04 12.36 -6.17
N GLY A 22 -3.77 13.21 -5.45
CA GLY A 22 -3.24 14.41 -4.82
C GLY A 22 -2.49 14.18 -3.50
N MET A 23 -2.58 12.98 -2.93
CA MET A 23 -1.86 12.61 -1.70
C MET A 23 -0.50 11.99 -2.02
N SER A 24 0.39 12.03 -1.04
CA SER A 24 1.73 11.44 -1.11
C SER A 24 1.69 9.92 -1.21
N VAL A 25 2.83 9.31 -1.57
CA VAL A 25 3.03 7.85 -1.50
C VAL A 25 2.79 7.33 -0.08
N LYS A 26 3.34 7.99 0.93
CA LYS A 26 3.19 7.63 2.36
C LYS A 26 1.74 7.56 2.76
N GLU A 27 1.02 8.65 2.56
CA GLU A 27 -0.40 8.74 2.89
C GLU A 27 -1.20 7.70 2.12
N ASN A 28 -0.93 7.53 0.83
CA ASN A 28 -1.63 6.52 0.06
C ASN A 28 -1.37 5.12 0.60
N MET A 29 -0.13 4.76 0.95
CA MET A 29 0.16 3.44 1.50
C MET A 29 -0.53 3.21 2.86
N SER A 30 -0.45 4.16 3.79
CA SER A 30 -0.89 3.98 5.18
C SER A 30 -2.40 4.18 5.40
N LEU A 31 -3.11 4.87 4.50
CA LEU A 31 -4.49 5.35 4.70
C LEU A 31 -5.46 4.28 5.22
N THR A 32 -5.44 3.07 4.64
CA THR A 32 -6.36 1.98 5.04
C THR A 32 -5.88 1.18 6.25
N ALA A 33 -4.70 1.51 6.75
CA ALA A 33 -3.99 0.82 7.82
C ALA A 33 -3.71 1.74 9.03
N LEU A 34 -4.23 2.98 9.04
CA LEU A 34 -3.98 3.98 10.08
C LEU A 34 -4.22 3.47 11.50
N ARG A 35 -5.20 2.58 11.71
CA ARG A 35 -5.45 1.95 13.02
C ARG A 35 -4.22 1.30 13.68
N TYR A 36 -3.26 0.82 12.89
CA TYR A 36 -2.02 0.22 13.41
C TYR A 36 -0.99 1.27 13.84
N PHE A 37 -1.14 2.50 13.34
CA PHE A 37 -0.27 3.63 13.61
C PHE A 37 -0.92 4.66 14.53
N SER A 38 -2.19 4.50 14.91
CA SER A 38 -2.88 5.40 15.82
C SER A 38 -2.66 5.00 17.30
N ARG A 39 -2.56 5.98 18.17
CA ARG A 39 -2.66 5.81 19.63
C ARG A 39 -4.14 5.76 20.04
N ALA A 40 -4.42 5.24 21.23
CA ALA A 40 -5.77 5.18 21.80
C ALA A 40 -6.46 6.57 21.88
N GLY A 41 -5.68 7.66 21.94
CA GLY A 41 -6.18 9.04 21.93
C GLY A 41 -6.26 9.71 20.54
N GLY A 42 -6.19 8.94 19.44
CA GLY A 42 -6.38 9.46 18.07
C GLY A 42 -5.16 10.10 17.40
N SER A 43 -4.04 10.29 18.11
CA SER A 43 -2.80 10.79 17.52
C SER A 43 -2.02 9.71 16.77
N LEU A 44 -1.30 10.10 15.72
CA LEU A 44 -0.54 9.18 14.88
C LEU A 44 0.89 8.96 15.42
N LYS A 45 1.36 7.72 15.37
CA LYS A 45 2.74 7.30 15.62
C LYS A 45 3.53 7.47 14.32
N HIS A 46 3.85 8.71 13.97
CA HIS A 46 4.51 9.04 12.69
C HIS A 46 5.79 8.25 12.42
N ALA A 47 6.60 7.97 13.46
CA ALA A 47 7.81 7.17 13.30
C ALA A 47 7.50 5.74 12.83
N ASP A 48 6.51 5.08 13.44
CA ASP A 48 6.09 3.71 13.09
C ASP A 48 5.49 3.66 11.67
N GLU A 49 4.69 4.67 11.33
CA GLU A 49 4.12 4.82 9.98
C GLU A 49 5.23 4.97 8.93
N GLN A 50 6.16 5.91 9.13
CA GLN A 50 7.26 6.17 8.20
C GLN A 50 8.16 4.95 8.03
N GLN A 51 8.44 4.24 9.12
CA GLN A 51 9.23 3.01 9.07
C GLN A 51 8.53 1.94 8.24
N ALA A 52 7.25 1.68 8.50
CA ALA A 52 6.47 0.70 7.74
C ALA A 52 6.38 1.08 6.24
N VAL A 53 6.13 2.36 5.93
CA VAL A 53 6.11 2.85 4.54
C VAL A 53 7.47 2.65 3.87
N SER A 54 8.58 2.96 4.56
CA SER A 54 9.94 2.74 4.05
C SER A 54 10.20 1.26 3.73
N ASP A 55 9.77 0.36 4.60
CA ASP A 55 9.89 -1.09 4.41
C ASP A 55 9.11 -1.57 3.17
N PHE A 56 7.88 -1.09 2.98
CA PHE A 56 7.08 -1.42 1.80
C PHE A 56 7.63 -0.81 0.50
N ILE A 57 8.14 0.42 0.52
CA ILE A 57 8.82 1.04 -0.63
C ILE A 57 9.99 0.16 -1.08
N ARG A 58 10.81 -0.33 -0.12
CA ARG A 58 11.91 -1.25 -0.41
C ARG A 58 11.42 -2.60 -0.93
N LEU A 59 10.47 -3.23 -0.23
CA LEU A 59 9.96 -4.57 -0.55
C LEU A 59 9.36 -4.64 -1.96
N PHE A 60 8.62 -3.61 -2.37
CA PHE A 60 7.99 -3.55 -3.70
C PHE A 60 8.86 -2.84 -4.75
N ASN A 61 10.07 -2.39 -4.38
CA ASN A 61 10.96 -1.62 -5.23
C ASN A 61 10.20 -0.47 -5.93
N VAL A 62 9.49 0.32 -5.12
CA VAL A 62 8.75 1.51 -5.60
C VAL A 62 9.76 2.58 -5.96
N LYS A 63 9.78 2.98 -7.23
CA LYS A 63 10.59 4.09 -7.71
C LYS A 63 9.86 5.39 -7.42
N THR A 64 10.35 6.11 -6.42
CA THR A 64 9.86 7.44 -6.02
C THR A 64 11.03 8.27 -5.50
N PRO A 65 11.09 9.60 -5.75
CA PRO A 65 12.11 10.48 -5.17
C PRO A 65 12.06 10.53 -3.64
N SER A 66 10.85 10.45 -3.08
CA SER A 66 10.61 10.39 -1.63
C SER A 66 9.23 9.78 -1.35
N MET A 67 8.94 9.47 -0.08
CA MET A 67 7.60 9.04 0.32
C MET A 67 6.58 10.19 0.35
N GLU A 68 7.04 11.44 0.30
CA GLU A 68 6.20 12.65 0.26
C GLU A 68 5.79 13.03 -1.17
N GLN A 69 6.36 12.39 -2.19
CA GLN A 69 5.99 12.61 -3.60
C GLN A 69 4.50 12.32 -3.82
N ALA A 70 3.79 13.23 -4.48
CA ALA A 70 2.41 13.00 -4.90
C ALA A 70 2.32 11.75 -5.79
N ILE A 71 1.44 10.81 -5.42
CA ILE A 71 1.36 9.51 -6.10
C ILE A 71 0.94 9.65 -7.57
N GLY A 72 0.16 10.68 -7.90
CA GLY A 72 -0.28 10.99 -9.25
C GLY A 72 0.87 11.23 -10.24
N LEU A 73 2.06 11.55 -9.74
CA LEU A 73 3.26 11.82 -10.54
C LEU A 73 4.13 10.57 -10.78
N LEU A 74 3.81 9.44 -10.15
CA LEU A 74 4.51 8.18 -10.41
C LEU A 74 3.98 7.51 -11.69
N SER A 75 4.83 6.72 -12.35
CA SER A 75 4.39 5.84 -13.45
C SER A 75 3.28 4.88 -12.98
N GLY A 76 2.39 4.46 -13.88
CA GLY A 76 1.32 3.51 -13.57
C GLY A 76 1.78 2.24 -12.83
N GLY A 77 2.91 1.63 -13.22
CA GLY A 77 3.44 0.45 -12.53
C GLY A 77 3.88 0.72 -11.07
N ASN A 78 4.40 1.92 -10.78
CA ASN A 78 4.71 2.32 -9.40
C ASN A 78 3.45 2.68 -8.60
N GLN A 79 2.43 3.24 -9.25
CA GLN A 79 1.11 3.43 -8.63
C GLN A 79 0.49 2.08 -8.24
N GLN A 80 0.57 1.08 -9.12
CA GLN A 80 0.08 -0.28 -8.84
C GLN A 80 0.81 -0.93 -7.67
N LYS A 81 2.15 -0.82 -7.61
CA LYS A 81 2.94 -1.27 -6.45
C LYS A 81 2.48 -0.63 -5.14
N VAL A 82 2.17 0.66 -5.16
CA VAL A 82 1.66 1.38 -3.98
C VAL A 82 0.26 0.90 -3.59
N ALA A 83 -0.64 0.65 -4.56
CA ALA A 83 -1.96 0.10 -4.28
C ALA A 83 -1.87 -1.29 -3.63
N ILE A 84 -0.97 -2.16 -4.11
CA ILE A 84 -0.70 -3.47 -3.52
C ILE A 84 -0.14 -3.34 -2.10
N ALA A 85 0.84 -2.46 -1.90
CA ALA A 85 1.42 -2.18 -0.59
C ALA A 85 0.36 -1.72 0.41
N ARG A 86 -0.52 -0.78 0.03
CA ARG A 86 -1.67 -0.33 0.84
C ARG A 86 -2.54 -1.51 1.28
N GLY A 87 -2.91 -2.37 0.33
CA GLY A 87 -3.73 -3.54 0.62
C GLY A 87 -3.09 -4.45 1.67
N LEU A 88 -1.80 -4.74 1.51
CA LEU A 88 -1.04 -5.58 2.44
C LEU A 88 -0.80 -4.95 3.81
N MET A 89 -0.66 -3.62 3.90
CA MET A 89 -0.54 -2.92 5.18
C MET A 89 -1.76 -3.12 6.09
N THR A 90 -2.92 -3.46 5.51
CA THR A 90 -4.11 -3.81 6.31
C THR A 90 -3.98 -5.16 7.04
N ARG A 91 -2.92 -5.92 6.76
CA ARG A 91 -2.66 -7.29 7.22
C ARG A 91 -3.80 -8.25 6.84
N PRO A 92 -4.15 -8.36 5.55
CA PRO A 92 -5.23 -9.24 5.12
C PRO A 92 -4.84 -10.71 5.30
N LYS A 93 -5.85 -11.56 5.53
CA LYS A 93 -5.67 -13.03 5.47
C LYS A 93 -5.50 -13.50 4.03
N VAL A 94 -6.21 -12.86 3.10
CA VAL A 94 -6.17 -13.16 1.67
C VAL A 94 -6.13 -11.85 0.89
N LEU A 95 -5.18 -11.75 -0.05
CA LEU A 95 -5.11 -10.68 -1.04
C LEU A 95 -5.41 -11.27 -2.42
N ILE A 96 -6.41 -10.73 -3.09
CA ILE A 96 -6.80 -11.08 -4.45
C ILE A 96 -6.36 -9.93 -5.37
N LEU A 97 -5.61 -10.27 -6.41
CA LEU A 97 -5.14 -9.35 -7.44
C LEU A 97 -5.74 -9.78 -8.77
N ASP A 98 -6.45 -8.88 -9.44
CA ASP A 98 -6.93 -9.09 -10.79
C ASP A 98 -5.87 -8.62 -11.81
N GLU A 99 -5.50 -9.51 -12.74
CA GLU A 99 -4.43 -9.34 -13.75
C GLU A 99 -3.12 -8.63 -13.29
N PRO A 100 -2.38 -9.16 -12.29
CA PRO A 100 -1.20 -8.48 -11.74
C PRO A 100 0.04 -8.48 -12.66
N THR A 101 0.00 -9.17 -13.80
CA THR A 101 1.18 -9.52 -14.61
C THR A 101 1.72 -8.40 -15.49
N ARG A 102 1.03 -7.26 -15.60
CA ARG A 102 1.56 -6.05 -16.27
C ARG A 102 2.30 -5.13 -15.29
N GLY A 103 3.48 -5.55 -14.83
CA GLY A 103 4.46 -4.61 -14.25
C GLY A 103 4.70 -4.69 -12.74
N VAL A 104 4.17 -5.70 -12.06
CA VAL A 104 4.58 -6.01 -10.68
C VAL A 104 5.16 -7.41 -10.64
N ASP A 105 6.47 -7.51 -10.84
CA ASP A 105 7.25 -8.69 -10.47
C ASP A 105 7.28 -8.74 -8.93
N VAL A 106 6.17 -9.21 -8.33
CA VAL A 106 6.09 -9.47 -6.90
C VAL A 106 6.92 -10.72 -6.70
N GLY A 107 8.21 -10.56 -6.41
CA GLY A 107 9.04 -11.64 -5.90
C GLY A 107 8.39 -12.19 -4.64
N ALA A 108 7.50 -13.17 -4.82
CA ALA A 108 6.65 -13.73 -3.79
C ALA A 108 7.49 -14.59 -2.85
N LYS A 109 8.31 -13.94 -2.01
CA LYS A 109 8.78 -14.57 -0.78
C LYS A 109 7.57 -14.66 0.14
N LYS A 110 6.96 -15.84 0.17
CA LYS A 110 6.14 -16.30 1.30
C LYS A 110 6.91 -16.00 2.58
N ARG A 111 6.58 -14.90 3.24
CA ARG A 111 6.83 -14.74 4.68
C ARG A 111 5.47 -14.87 5.33
N SER A 112 5.21 -16.08 5.83
CA SER A 112 4.30 -16.26 6.95
C SER A 112 4.81 -15.37 8.07
N ILE A 113 4.10 -14.28 8.35
CA ILE A 113 4.25 -13.54 9.60
C ILE A 113 3.65 -14.45 10.68
N ASN A 114 4.52 -15.25 11.29
CA ASN A 114 4.32 -15.69 12.68
C ASN A 114 4.61 -14.50 13.61
#